data_AF-A0A2V6CGL1-F1
#
_entry.id   AF-A0A2V6CGL1-F1
#
_cell.length_a   1.000
_cell.length_b   1.000
_cell.length_c   1.000
_cell.angle_alpha   90.00
_cell.angle_beta   90.00
_cell.angle_gamma   90.00
#
_symmetry.space_group_name_H-M   'P 1'
#
loop_
_entity.id
_entity.type
_entity.pdbx_description
1 polymer ?
#
loop_
_entity_poly.entity_id
_entity_poly.type
_entity_poly.pdbx_seq_one_letter_code
_entity_poly.pdbx_strand_id
1 'polypeptide(L)' 'MHVYEVRPRKDHRGVDLISDALPFGGLWYGEPDAISNAIGYAKFRSPSHDAVIRVFDEAVNVIETHEHAGEFHEP' A
#
# COMPACT_ATOMS: atom_id res chain seq x y z
N MET A 1 2.45 13.24 -4.64
CA MET A 1 2.64 11.82 -4.96
C MET A 1 2.72 11.06 -3.65
N HIS A 2 1.78 10.16 -3.39
CA HIS A 2 1.75 9.36 -2.16
C HIS A 2 2.57 8.09 -2.34
N VAL A 3 3.39 7.74 -1.36
CA VAL A 3 4.13 6.48 -1.40
C VAL A 3 3.58 5.55 -0.34
N TYR A 4 3.21 4.36 -0.76
CA TYR A 4 2.74 3.28 0.10
C TYR A 4 3.72 2.12 0.03
N GLU A 5 4.02 1.55 1.18
CA GLU A 5 4.87 0.37 1.31
C GLU A 5 4.05 -0.75 1.94
N VAL A 6 3.96 -1.87 1.23
CA VAL A 6 3.40 -3.12 1.73
C VAL A 6 4.55 -4.00 2.17
N ARG A 7 4.65 -4.27 3.46
CA ARG A 7 5.77 -5.02 4.06
C ARG A 7 5.27 -6.28 4.76
N PRO A 8 5.82 -7.47 4.44
CA PRO A 8 5.55 -8.68 5.20
C PRO A 8 5.94 -8.50 6.66
N ARG A 9 5.08 -9.01 7.55
CA ARG A 9 5.35 -8.96 8.99
C ARG A 9 6.32 -10.07 9.39
N LYS A 10 7.15 -9.78 10.40
CA LYS A 10 8.11 -10.75 10.96
C LYS A 10 7.46 -12.00 11.58
N ASP A 11 6.18 -11.94 11.93
CA ASP A 11 5.43 -13.09 12.43
C ASP A 11 4.76 -13.91 11.32
N HIS A 12 4.92 -13.51 10.06
CA HIS A 12 4.36 -14.13 8.86
C HIS A 12 2.82 -14.19 8.89
N ARG A 13 2.17 -13.31 9.67
CA ARG A 13 0.70 -13.23 9.82
C ARG A 13 0.11 -12.08 9.02
N GLY A 14 0.60 -11.88 7.80
CA GLY A 14 0.14 -10.87 6.87
C GLY A 14 1.13 -9.73 6.66
N VAL A 15 0.62 -8.53 6.39
CA VAL A 15 1.42 -7.39 5.93
C VAL A 15 1.05 -6.09 6.62
N ASP A 16 2.05 -5.23 6.79
CA ASP A 16 1.88 -3.84 7.20
C ASP A 16 1.82 -2.96 5.94
N LEU A 17 0.80 -2.12 5.86
CA LEU A 17 0.69 -1.02 4.91
C LEU A 17 1.16 0.27 5.60
N ILE A 18 2.26 0.84 5.13
CA ILE A 18 2.89 2.01 5.71
C ILE A 18 2.89 3.13 4.67
N SER A 19 2.51 4.33 5.08
CA SER A 19 2.60 5.53 4.26
C SER A 19 2.56 6.77 5.14
N ASP A 20 3.24 7.83 4.70
CA ASP A 20 3.15 9.17 5.27
C ASP A 20 1.75 9.79 5.10
N ALA A 21 0.96 9.31 4.14
CA ALA A 21 -0.42 9.73 3.92
C ALA A 21 -1.42 9.12 4.93
N LEU A 22 -1.00 8.18 5.78
CA LEU A 22 -1.86 7.54 6.76
C LEU A 22 -1.92 8.36 8.06
N PRO A 23 -3.12 8.73 8.55
CA PRO A 23 -3.26 9.49 9.79
C PRO A 23 -2.85 8.72 11.06
N PHE A 24 -2.68 7.40 10.96
CA PHE A 24 -2.33 6.51 12.07
C PHE A 24 -0.91 5.92 11.97
N GLY A 25 -0.12 6.33 10.97
CA GLY A 25 1.25 5.84 10.76
C GLY A 25 1.38 4.43 10.14
N GLY A 26 0.29 3.65 10.07
CA GLY A 26 0.27 2.33 9.42
C GLY A 26 -1.06 1.57 9.59
N LEU A 27 -1.30 0.58 8.74
CA LEU A 27 -2.42 -0.37 8.81
C LEU A 27 -1.89 -1.81 8.72
N TRP A 28 -2.61 -2.77 9.30
CA TRP A 28 -2.25 -4.19 9.24
C TRP A 28 -3.39 -5.01 8.59
N TYR A 29 -3.01 -5.94 7.71
CA TYR A 29 -3.89 -6.92 7.10
C TYR A 29 -3.39 -8.34 7.41
N GLY A 30 -4.28 -9.23 7.84
CA GLY A 30 -3.96 -10.59 8.31
C GLY A 30 -4.64 -11.71 7.52
N GLU A 31 -5.45 -11.36 6.53
CA GLU A 31 -6.20 -12.29 5.70
C GLU A 31 -5.33 -12.91 4.59
N PRO A 32 -5.75 -14.02 3.94
CA PRO A 32 -5.02 -14.62 2.83
C PRO A 32 -4.69 -13.64 1.69
N ASP A 33 -5.55 -12.64 1.46
CA ASP A 33 -5.41 -11.61 0.44
C ASP A 33 -4.85 -10.28 0.98
N ALA A 34 -4.07 -10.32 2.07
CA ALA A 34 -3.58 -9.14 2.77
C ALA A 34 -2.85 -8.13 1.85
N ILE A 35 -2.06 -8.63 0.89
CA ILE A 35 -1.35 -7.79 -0.09
C ILE A 35 -2.34 -7.07 -1.01
N SER A 36 -3.28 -7.80 -1.59
CA SER A 36 -4.32 -7.25 -2.47
C SER A 36 -5.17 -6.21 -1.76
N ASN A 37 -5.54 -6.46 -0.50
CA ASN A 37 -6.30 -5.53 0.34
C ASN A 37 -5.52 -4.25 0.63
N ALA A 38 -4.22 -4.37 0.93
CA ALA A 38 -3.34 -3.21 1.16
C ALA A 38 -3.18 -2.35 -0.11
N ILE A 39 -2.99 -2.98 -1.27
CA ILE A 39 -2.93 -2.29 -2.57
C ILE A 39 -4.26 -1.60 -2.86
N GLY A 40 -5.39 -2.29 -2.65
CA GLY A 40 -6.73 -1.73 -2.84
C GLY A 40 -6.97 -0.51 -1.96
N TYR A 41 -6.56 -0.56 -0.71
CA TYR A 41 -6.64 0.58 0.21
C TYR A 41 -5.81 1.77 -0.29
N ALA A 42 -4.56 1.54 -0.68
CA ALA A 42 -3.66 2.60 -1.13
C ALA A 42 -4.19 3.33 -2.38
N LYS A 43 -4.76 2.58 -3.33
CA LYS A 43 -5.46 3.14 -4.50
C LYS A 43 -6.69 3.96 -4.08
N PHE A 44 -7.56 3.38 -3.24
CA PHE A 44 -8.76 4.06 -2.76
C PHE A 44 -8.48 5.34 -1.97
N ARG A 45 -7.37 5.39 -1.24
CA ARG A 45 -6.98 6.56 -0.43
C ARG A 45 -6.33 7.68 -1.24
N SER A 46 -5.95 7.41 -2.49
CA SER A 46 -5.23 8.35 -3.35
C SER A 46 -5.98 8.78 -4.62
N PRO A 47 -7.33 8.94 -4.60
CA PRO A 47 -8.11 9.05 -5.84
C PRO A 47 -7.75 10.29 -6.69
N SER A 48 -7.25 11.36 -6.06
CA SER A 48 -6.85 12.60 -6.74
C SER A 48 -5.33 12.80 -6.82
N HIS A 49 -4.53 11.87 -6.31
CA HIS A 49 -3.08 12.01 -6.24
C HIS A 49 -2.40 10.83 -6.90
N ASP A 50 -1.36 11.10 -7.69
CA ASP A 50 -0.49 10.03 -8.13
C ASP A 50 0.07 9.28 -6.91
N ALA A 51 -0.01 7.96 -6.93
CA ALA A 51 0.49 7.12 -5.85
C ALA A 51 1.37 5.99 -6.40
N VAL A 52 2.46 5.73 -5.68
CA VAL A 52 3.31 4.55 -5.90
C VAL A 52 3.14 3.62 -4.72
N ILE A 53 2.86 2.36 -5.02
CA ILE A 53 2.66 1.30 -4.04
C ILE A 53 3.75 0.26 -4.27
N ARG A 54 4.66 0.12 -3.31
CA ARG A 54 5.77 -0.83 -3.35
C ARG A 54 5.46 -2.02 -2.47
N VAL A 55 5.55 -3.22 -3.04
CA VAL A 55 5.44 -4.47 -2.29
C VAL A 55 6.84 -5.00 -2.04
N PHE A 56 7.16 -5.24 -0.78
CA PHE A 56 8.44 -5.80 -0.36
C PHE A 56 8.31 -7.28 -0.07
N ASP A 57 9.40 -8.02 -0.25
CA ASP A 57 9.56 -9.36 0.32
C ASP A 57 10.11 -9.30 1.76
N GLU A 58 10.28 -10.47 2.37
CA GLU A 58 10.86 -10.63 3.72
C GLU A 58 12.32 -10.16 3.80
N ALA A 59 13.04 -10.16 2.67
CA ALA A 59 14.41 -9.69 2.56
C ALA A 59 14.50 -8.18 2.27
N VAL A 60 13.38 -7.45 2.36
CA VAL A 60 13.27 -5.99 2.15
C VAL A 60 13.67 -5.59 0.73
N ASN A 61 13.46 -6.48 -0.25
CA ASN A 61 13.57 -6.15 -1.66
C ASN A 61 12.19 -5.83 -2.21
N VAL A 62 12.12 -4.83 -3.10
CA VAL A 62 10.89 -4.55 -3.84
C VAL A 62 10.67 -5.66 -4.86
N ILE A 63 9.55 -6.37 -4.74
CA ILE A 63 9.16 -7.43 -5.68
C ILE A 63 8.09 -6.98 -6.66
N GLU A 64 7.30 -5.96 -6.29
CA GLU A 64 6.26 -5.39 -7.15
C GLU A 64 6.12 -3.90 -6.90
N THR A 65 5.79 -3.16 -7.95
CA THR A 65 5.49 -1.73 -7.87
C THR A 65 4.25 -1.44 -8.69
N HIS A 66 3.24 -0.84 -8.05
CA HIS A 66 2.05 -0.35 -8.72
C HIS A 66 2.05 1.16 -8.74
N GLU A 67 1.67 1.72 -9.88
CA GLU A 67 1.41 3.14 -10.03
C GLU A 67 -0.10 3.34 -10.14
N HIS A 68 -0.61 4.34 -9.43
CA HIS A 68 -1.96 4.84 -9.57
C HIS A 68 -1.86 6.28 -10.02
N ALA A 69 -2.31 6.55 -11.26
CA ALA A 69 -2.50 7.91 -11.72
C ALA A 69 -3.74 8.47 -11.01
N GLY A 70 -3.62 9.67 -10.42
CA GLY A 70 -4.74 10.33 -9.78
C GLY A 70 -5.79 10.72 -10.82
N GLU A 71 -6.84 9.91 -10.97
CA GLU A 71 -7.97 10.24 -11.85
C GLU A 71 -8.95 11.15 -11.11
N PHE A 72 -8.61 12.44 -11.03
CA PHE A 72 -9.55 13.47 -10.60
C PHE A 72 -10.48 13.82 -11.75
N HIS A 73 -11.70 13.28 -11.74
CA HIS A 73 -12.79 13.81 -12.54
C HIS A 73 -13.41 15.02 -11.81
N GLU A 74 -13.18 16.23 -12.33
CA GLU A 74 -13.96 17.41 -11.95
C GLU A 74 -15.45 17.19 -12.31
N PRO A 75 -16.39 17.65 -11.46
CA PRO A 75 -17.82 17.43 -11.63
C PRO A 75 -18.43 18.14 -12.86
#